data_AF-A0A9D8D1W6-F1
#
_entry.id   AF-A0A9D8D1W6-F1
#
_cell.length_a   1.000
_cell.length_b   1.000
_cell.length_c   1.000
_cell.angle_alpha   90.00
_cell.angle_beta   90.00
_cell.angle_gamma   90.00
#
_symmetry.space_group_name_H-M   'P 1'
#
loop_
_entity.id
_entity.type
_entity.pdbx_description
1 polymer ?
#
loop_
_entity_poly.entity_id
_entity_poly.type
_entity_poly.pdbx_seq_one_letter_code
_entity_poly.pdbx_strand_id
1 'polypeptide(L)'
;MPTRRPATAPPTRRVLPQCERARSSRAGSCRARRVRAWMRIVIILRKSSPAGWLAGNHHSNRLLIGRTAVARAYRSVMESVVGSRRRVLLGAAAAASMVLAGGRAATARPAAGGEGPWAVELFTSQGCSSCPPADAYLGSLARRPDIVALSFHVDYWDYIGWKDPFATRATTDRQRAYARVLKQRYVYTPEMVVDGIGHDTGRERTAIERLLVEAQRRSPRRATPELSRTAGGALAVQLAPFELANGPADVTLAIYDRRQSTPVASGENQGRTIDNFNVVRRLERLGRWNGAAASWTIDDVRLQPGIGAAVIVQRADHGPVIGCNKLEPMVSG
;
A
#
# COMPACT_ATOMS: atom_id res chain seq x y z
N MET A 1 -34.13 -32.24 -57.50
CA MET A 1 -33.32 -33.39 -57.97
C MET A 1 -31.99 -32.82 -58.44
N PRO A 2 -30.84 -33.16 -57.82
CA PRO A 2 -30.10 -34.42 -58.04
C PRO A 2 -29.65 -35.07 -56.70
N THR A 3 -29.77 -36.39 -56.49
CA THR A 3 -28.89 -37.53 -56.86
C THR A 3 -27.51 -37.61 -56.19
N ARG A 4 -27.46 -38.53 -55.21
CA ARG A 4 -26.48 -39.62 -54.98
C ARG A 4 -25.09 -39.31 -54.42
N ARG A 5 -24.89 -39.88 -53.21
CA ARG A 5 -23.62 -40.42 -52.67
C ARG A 5 -22.97 -41.42 -53.64
N PRO A 6 -21.65 -41.61 -53.54
CA PRO A 6 -21.07 -42.81 -52.90
C PRO A 6 -19.85 -42.41 -52.04
N ALA A 7 -19.03 -43.23 -51.40
CA ALA A 7 -19.10 -44.53 -50.71
C ALA A 7 -17.83 -44.57 -49.82
N THR A 8 -17.84 -45.43 -48.82
CA THR A 8 -16.91 -45.57 -47.68
C THR A 8 -15.65 -46.42 -47.95
N ALA A 9 -14.55 -46.13 -47.23
CA ALA A 9 -13.62 -47.04 -46.50
C ALA A 9 -12.14 -46.56 -46.55
N PRO A 10 -11.20 -47.03 -45.68
CA PRO A 10 -11.24 -47.37 -44.25
C PRO A 10 -10.11 -46.65 -43.43
N PRO A 11 -10.02 -46.80 -42.09
CA PRO A 11 -9.01 -46.11 -41.27
C PRO A 11 -7.71 -46.91 -41.13
N THR A 12 -6.57 -46.24 -41.33
CA THR A 12 -5.23 -46.79 -41.03
C THR A 12 -4.92 -46.68 -39.54
N ARG A 13 -4.83 -47.84 -38.88
CA ARG A 13 -4.22 -48.05 -37.55
C ARG A 13 -2.75 -47.58 -37.56
N ARG A 14 -2.34 -46.77 -36.59
CA ARG A 14 -0.94 -46.63 -36.18
C ARG A 14 -0.78 -46.91 -34.68
N VAL A 15 -0.37 -48.15 -34.44
CA VAL A 15 0.53 -48.69 -33.40
C VAL A 15 0.92 -47.76 -32.23
N LEU A 16 0.52 -48.19 -31.03
CA LEU A 16 1.09 -47.83 -29.72
C LEU A 16 2.45 -48.53 -29.52
N PRO A 17 3.42 -47.92 -28.81
CA PRO A 17 4.43 -48.67 -28.08
C PRO A 17 3.98 -48.88 -26.63
N GLN A 18 3.91 -50.14 -26.22
CA GLN A 18 3.83 -50.56 -24.82
C GLN A 18 5.21 -50.56 -24.16
N CYS A 19 5.20 -50.30 -22.85
CA CYS A 19 6.07 -50.85 -21.80
C CYS A 19 7.59 -50.83 -21.98
N GLU A 20 8.23 -50.01 -21.15
CA GLU A 20 9.43 -50.44 -20.42
C GLU A 20 9.24 -50.18 -18.92
N ARG A 21 9.07 -51.27 -18.16
CA ARG A 21 9.18 -51.30 -16.71
C ARG A 21 10.65 -51.57 -16.38
N ALA A 22 11.36 -50.60 -15.82
CA ALA A 22 12.61 -50.85 -15.13
C ALA A 22 12.35 -51.05 -13.63
N ARG A 23 12.51 -52.29 -13.17
CA ARG A 23 12.73 -52.64 -11.75
C ARG A 23 14.24 -52.83 -11.54
N SER A 24 14.82 -52.11 -10.59
CA SER A 24 16.04 -52.51 -9.84
C SER A 24 16.09 -51.68 -8.57
N SER A 25 15.67 -52.22 -7.42
CA SER A 25 16.47 -52.97 -6.43
C SER A 25 17.33 -52.11 -5.50
N ARG A 26 16.81 -51.94 -4.28
CA ARG A 26 17.46 -52.00 -2.94
C ARG A 26 18.98 -51.73 -2.83
N ALA A 27 19.32 -50.73 -2.01
CA ALA A 27 20.21 -50.76 -0.83
C ALA A 27 20.39 -49.27 -0.41
N GLY A 28 20.17 -48.81 0.82
CA GLY A 28 20.53 -49.40 2.10
C GLY A 28 21.82 -48.75 2.61
N SER A 29 21.74 -47.55 3.21
CA SER A 29 22.70 -47.17 4.25
C SER A 29 22.18 -46.02 5.12
N CYS A 30 21.76 -46.43 6.31
CA CYS A 30 21.69 -45.64 7.53
C CYS A 30 23.07 -45.00 7.81
N ARG A 31 23.13 -43.69 8.07
CA ARG A 31 24.20 -43.14 8.92
C ARG A 31 23.68 -41.99 9.76
N ALA A 32 23.75 -42.23 11.06
CA ALA A 32 23.33 -41.35 12.12
C ALA A 32 24.46 -40.41 12.56
N ARG A 33 24.05 -39.39 13.31
CA ARG A 33 24.72 -38.70 14.43
C ARG A 33 25.44 -37.36 14.19
N ARG A 34 24.78 -36.33 14.77
CA ARG A 34 25.21 -35.44 15.89
C ARG A 34 26.40 -34.50 15.67
N VAL A 35 26.15 -33.19 15.88
CA VAL A 35 26.87 -32.30 16.83
C VAL A 35 25.87 -31.19 17.30
N ARG A 36 25.35 -31.24 18.53
CA ARG A 36 25.56 -30.33 19.70
C ARG A 36 25.39 -28.83 19.39
N ALA A 37 24.35 -28.14 19.88
CA ALA A 37 24.11 -27.67 21.26
C ALA A 37 25.12 -26.61 21.76
N TRP A 38 24.70 -25.35 21.76
CA TRP A 38 25.21 -24.18 22.51
C TRP A 38 24.03 -23.21 22.65
N MET A 39 23.73 -22.48 23.72
CA MET A 39 24.04 -22.52 25.14
C MET A 39 23.03 -21.52 25.74
N ARG A 40 22.33 -21.91 26.81
CA ARG A 40 21.44 -21.02 27.58
C ARG A 40 22.28 -20.04 28.39
N ILE A 41 21.85 -18.78 28.48
CA ILE A 41 22.06 -17.94 29.66
C ILE A 41 20.69 -17.47 30.14
N VAL A 42 20.50 -17.58 31.45
CA VAL A 42 19.30 -17.27 32.24
C VAL A 42 19.70 -16.15 33.22
N ILE A 43 18.70 -15.53 33.90
CA ILE A 43 18.77 -14.86 35.24
C ILE A 43 19.07 -13.32 35.13
N ILE A 44 18.31 -12.34 35.69
CA ILE A 44 17.32 -12.30 36.80
C ILE A 44 16.41 -11.04 36.76
N LEU A 45 15.18 -11.25 37.25
CA LEU A 45 14.15 -10.42 37.92
C LEU A 45 14.39 -8.91 38.20
N ARG A 46 13.31 -8.11 38.02
CA ARG A 46 12.54 -7.56 39.17
C ARG A 46 11.13 -7.06 38.81
N LYS A 47 10.13 -7.68 39.47
CA LYS A 47 8.78 -7.16 39.72
C LYS A 47 8.86 -5.91 40.60
N SER A 48 7.96 -4.94 40.37
CA SER A 48 6.99 -4.46 41.38
C SER A 48 6.19 -3.24 40.89
N SER A 49 4.90 -3.43 40.59
CA SER A 49 3.85 -2.43 40.85
C SER A 49 3.54 -2.45 42.36
N PRO A 50 2.94 -1.37 42.92
CA PRO A 50 1.47 -1.38 43.02
C PRO A 50 0.79 -0.02 42.83
N ALA A 51 -0.50 -0.11 42.55
CA ALA A 51 -1.49 0.96 42.62
C ALA A 51 -2.03 1.15 44.05
N GLY A 52 -2.60 2.32 44.34
CA GLY A 52 -3.42 2.64 45.52
C GLY A 52 -3.41 4.15 45.79
N TRP A 53 -4.40 4.93 45.32
CA TRP A 53 -5.67 5.31 45.99
C TRP A 53 -5.51 5.97 47.37
N LEU A 54 -5.92 7.25 47.45
CA LEU A 54 -6.74 7.96 48.47
C LEU A 54 -6.49 9.48 48.32
N ALA A 55 -7.51 10.27 47.91
CA ALA A 55 -8.34 11.14 48.78
C ALA A 55 -7.51 12.12 49.63
N GLY A 56 -7.67 13.44 49.64
CA GLY A 56 -8.83 14.28 49.34
C GLY A 56 -9.06 15.21 50.55
N ASN A 57 -8.86 16.53 50.35
CA ASN A 57 -9.21 17.67 51.23
C ASN A 57 -8.37 17.81 52.53
N HIS A 58 -8.05 19.00 53.08
CA HIS A 58 -8.83 20.22 53.24
C HIS A 58 -7.92 21.36 53.79
N HIS A 59 -8.39 22.60 53.66
CA HIS A 59 -8.07 23.81 54.45
C HIS A 59 -6.94 24.75 54.00
N SER A 60 -7.34 25.70 53.14
CA SER A 60 -7.34 27.15 53.38
C SER A 60 -6.43 27.72 54.48
N ASN A 61 -5.49 28.58 54.10
CA ASN A 61 -5.40 29.89 54.76
C ASN A 61 -4.88 30.97 53.81
N ARG A 62 -5.55 32.12 53.84
CA ARG A 62 -5.33 33.31 53.04
C ARG A 62 -4.59 34.31 53.93
N LEU A 63 -3.50 34.93 53.47
CA LEU A 63 -3.17 36.31 53.85
C LEU A 63 -2.12 36.91 52.91
N LEU A 64 -2.44 38.14 52.48
CA LEU A 64 -1.72 39.02 51.58
C LEU A 64 -0.38 39.49 52.18
N ILE A 65 0.54 39.97 51.33
CA ILE A 65 1.15 41.32 51.36
C ILE A 65 2.29 41.41 50.33
N GLY A 66 2.33 42.52 49.56
CA GLY A 66 3.59 43.20 49.21
C GLY A 66 4.17 43.01 47.81
N ARG A 67 4.12 44.08 47.00
CA ARG A 67 4.81 44.25 45.71
C ARG A 67 6.28 44.66 45.91
N THR A 68 7.03 44.54 44.80
CA THR A 68 8.28 45.23 44.38
C THR A 68 9.65 44.77 44.91
N ALA A 69 10.37 44.10 43.99
CA ALA A 69 11.62 44.51 43.36
C ALA A 69 12.97 44.45 44.14
N VAL A 70 14.00 44.18 43.32
CA VAL A 70 15.44 44.49 43.47
C VAL A 70 16.38 43.31 43.79
N ALA A 71 16.96 42.82 42.69
CA ALA A 71 18.38 42.55 42.44
C ALA A 71 19.19 41.62 43.36
N ARG A 72 19.66 40.52 42.76
CA ARG A 72 20.93 39.85 43.08
C ARG A 72 21.44 39.22 41.76
N ALA A 73 22.21 39.95 40.96
CA ALA A 73 23.67 40.10 41.02
C ALA A 73 24.44 38.87 40.50
N TYR A 74 25.13 39.06 39.37
CA TYR A 74 26.43 38.48 38.96
C TYR A 74 26.82 39.21 37.67
N ARG A 75 27.45 40.39 37.70
CA ARG A 75 28.87 40.71 37.98
C ARG A 75 29.85 39.86 37.16
N SER A 76 30.21 40.37 35.98
CA SER A 76 31.57 40.32 35.41
C SER A 76 31.61 41.21 34.16
N VAL A 77 31.97 42.48 34.32
CA VAL A 77 32.35 43.36 33.21
C VAL A 77 33.65 44.05 33.58
N MET A 78 34.59 43.91 32.66
CA MET A 78 35.99 44.32 32.67
C MET A 78 36.17 45.82 32.85
N GLU A 79 37.03 46.21 33.79
CA GLU A 79 37.68 47.50 33.84
C GLU A 79 38.98 47.46 33.03
N SER A 80 39.12 48.37 32.05
CA SER A 80 40.38 49.03 31.73
C SER A 80 40.12 50.18 30.76
N VAL A 81 40.38 51.40 31.24
CA VAL A 81 40.20 52.71 30.58
C VAL A 81 41.55 53.21 30.03
N VAL A 82 41.48 54.22 29.16
CA VAL A 82 42.54 55.14 28.65
C VAL A 82 43.06 54.74 27.25
N GLY A 83 43.03 55.54 26.19
CA GLY A 83 42.58 56.91 25.96
C GLY A 83 42.95 57.36 24.52
N SER A 84 42.46 58.53 24.11
CA SER A 84 42.96 59.39 23.00
C SER A 84 42.33 59.30 21.59
N ARG A 85 41.52 60.35 21.31
CA ARG A 85 41.48 61.21 20.09
C ARG A 85 40.78 60.75 18.78
N ARG A 86 39.59 61.34 18.58
CA ARG A 86 39.16 62.21 17.44
C ARG A 86 39.23 61.66 15.99
N ARG A 87 38.07 61.32 15.41
CA ARG A 87 37.35 62.03 14.30
C ARG A 87 36.41 61.09 13.51
N VAL A 88 35.14 61.50 13.44
CA VAL A 88 34.17 61.45 12.32
C VAL A 88 34.36 60.37 11.24
N LEU A 89 33.36 59.51 11.05
CA LEU A 89 32.56 59.41 9.81
C LEU A 89 31.42 58.38 9.94
N LEU A 90 30.31 58.71 9.30
CA LEU A 90 29.06 57.94 9.19
C LEU A 90 29.28 56.54 8.60
N GLY A 91 28.49 55.58 9.07
CA GLY A 91 28.42 54.25 8.46
C GLY A 91 27.55 53.28 9.25
N ALA A 92 26.25 53.57 9.36
CA ALA A 92 25.28 52.60 9.86
C ALA A 92 25.07 51.50 8.81
N ALA A 93 25.82 50.41 8.91
CA ALA A 93 25.52 49.17 8.19
C ALA A 93 24.83 48.20 9.16
N ALA A 94 23.49 48.26 9.19
CA ALA A 94 22.67 47.24 9.83
C ALA A 94 22.70 45.98 8.96
N ALA A 95 23.52 45.00 9.33
CA ALA A 95 23.50 43.67 8.74
C ALA A 95 22.24 42.92 9.24
N ALA A 96 21.15 43.01 8.49
CA ALA A 96 19.98 42.17 8.68
C ALA A 96 20.31 40.73 8.26
N SER A 97 20.58 39.88 9.26
CA SER A 97 20.71 38.43 9.05
C SER A 97 19.33 37.83 8.78
N MET A 98 19.02 37.59 7.51
CA MET A 98 17.82 36.89 7.08
C MET A 98 18.00 35.39 7.35
N VAL A 99 17.48 34.92 8.49
CA VAL A 99 17.38 33.50 8.81
C VAL A 99 16.33 32.89 7.88
N LEU A 100 16.77 32.25 6.79
CA LEU A 100 15.93 31.35 6.01
C LEU A 100 15.61 30.12 6.87
N ALA A 101 14.44 30.16 7.52
CA ALA A 101 13.80 28.98 8.08
C ALA A 101 13.37 28.06 6.93
N GLY A 102 14.29 27.21 6.47
CA GLY A 102 13.99 26.13 5.54
C GLY A 102 13.01 25.16 6.20
N GLY A 103 11.74 25.25 5.84
CA GLY A 103 10.73 24.26 6.17
C GLY A 103 11.15 22.90 5.63
N ARG A 104 11.56 22.00 6.53
CA ARG A 104 11.75 20.59 6.19
C ARG A 104 10.38 20.00 5.87
N ALA A 105 10.09 19.83 4.58
CA ALA A 105 9.03 18.95 4.13
C ALA A 105 9.27 17.58 4.77
N ALA A 106 8.28 17.06 5.49
CA ALA A 106 8.32 15.73 6.04
C ALA A 106 8.31 14.72 4.89
N THR A 107 9.49 14.32 4.43
CA THR A 107 9.63 13.17 3.54
C THR A 107 9.39 11.93 4.37
N ALA A 108 8.31 11.22 4.10
CA ALA A 108 8.07 9.90 4.64
C ALA A 108 9.16 8.96 4.10
N ARG A 109 10.26 8.81 4.84
CA ARG A 109 11.28 7.82 4.53
C ARG A 109 10.65 6.44 4.73
N PRO A 110 10.67 5.54 3.74
CA PRO A 110 10.12 4.19 3.93
C PRO A 110 10.88 3.50 5.08
N ALA A 111 10.10 2.91 5.98
CA ALA A 111 10.63 2.13 7.09
C ALA A 111 11.47 0.97 6.55
N ALA A 112 12.66 0.78 7.13
CA ALA A 112 13.57 -0.29 6.77
C ALA A 112 12.92 -1.66 7.02
N GLY A 113 12.61 -2.40 5.95
CA GLY A 113 12.07 -3.76 6.00
C GLY A 113 11.52 -4.24 4.66
N GLY A 114 12.39 -4.50 3.68
CA GLY A 114 12.04 -4.94 2.32
C GLY A 114 11.56 -3.81 1.41
N GLU A 115 11.90 -3.85 0.13
CA GLU A 115 11.37 -2.90 -0.85
C GLU A 115 9.87 -3.16 -1.02
N GLY A 116 9.04 -2.43 -0.28
CA GLY A 116 7.60 -2.31 -0.44
C GLY A 116 7.21 -0.87 -0.82
N PRO A 117 5.91 -0.57 -0.96
CA PRO A 117 4.78 -1.46 -0.69
C PRO A 117 4.42 -2.39 -1.86
N TRP A 118 3.57 -3.39 -1.56
CA TRP A 118 3.03 -4.40 -2.47
C TRP A 118 1.55 -4.14 -2.80
N ALA A 119 1.12 -4.40 -4.02
CA ALA A 119 -0.26 -4.19 -4.44
C ALA A 119 -1.13 -5.41 -4.14
N VAL A 120 -2.30 -5.17 -3.51
CA VAL A 120 -3.38 -6.15 -3.39
C VAL A 120 -4.66 -5.51 -3.92
N GLU A 121 -5.19 -6.08 -4.99
CA GLU A 121 -6.35 -5.56 -5.70
C GLU A 121 -7.51 -6.55 -5.54
N LEU A 122 -8.53 -6.18 -4.76
CA LEU A 122 -9.73 -6.98 -4.57
C LEU A 122 -10.78 -6.60 -5.63
N PHE A 123 -11.23 -7.58 -6.40
CA PHE A 123 -12.42 -7.51 -7.23
C PHE A 123 -13.62 -8.05 -6.45
N THR A 124 -14.62 -7.21 -6.26
CA THR A 124 -15.77 -7.45 -5.36
C THR A 124 -17.06 -6.88 -5.96
N SER A 125 -18.19 -7.17 -5.35
CA SER A 125 -19.46 -6.50 -5.62
C SER A 125 -20.37 -6.60 -4.39
N GLN A 126 -21.12 -5.55 -4.11
CA GLN A 126 -22.17 -5.57 -3.09
C GLN A 126 -23.31 -6.55 -3.45
N GLY A 127 -23.47 -6.88 -4.74
CA GLY A 127 -24.43 -7.90 -5.20
C GLY A 127 -23.96 -9.35 -4.96
N CYS A 128 -22.69 -9.55 -4.60
CA CYS A 128 -22.09 -10.87 -4.35
C CYS A 128 -22.17 -11.23 -2.86
N SER A 129 -22.96 -12.24 -2.50
CA SER A 129 -23.14 -12.67 -1.09
C SER A 129 -21.89 -13.22 -0.41
N SER A 130 -20.93 -13.75 -1.19
CA SER A 130 -19.69 -14.34 -0.69
C SER A 130 -18.55 -13.33 -0.50
N CYS A 131 -18.75 -12.08 -0.95
CA CYS A 131 -17.73 -11.02 -0.94
C CYS A 131 -17.44 -10.35 0.42
N PRO A 132 -18.41 -10.17 1.35
CA PRO A 132 -18.17 -9.42 2.59
C PRO A 132 -16.97 -9.87 3.45
N PRO A 133 -16.65 -11.19 3.58
CA PRO A 133 -15.45 -11.62 4.29
C PRO A 133 -14.14 -11.12 3.65
N ALA A 134 -14.08 -11.09 2.30
CA ALA A 134 -12.92 -10.60 1.57
C ALA A 134 -12.79 -9.07 1.66
N ASP A 135 -13.91 -8.34 1.62
CA ASP A 135 -13.95 -6.89 1.85
C ASP A 135 -13.39 -6.53 3.24
N ALA A 136 -13.80 -7.27 4.28
CA ALA A 136 -13.28 -7.11 5.63
C ALA A 136 -11.77 -7.41 5.73
N TYR A 137 -11.29 -8.44 5.01
CA TYR A 137 -9.86 -8.74 4.96
C TYR A 137 -9.08 -7.62 4.25
N LEU A 138 -9.55 -7.13 3.10
CA LEU A 138 -8.96 -5.97 2.43
C LEU A 138 -8.90 -4.76 3.36
N GLY A 139 -9.95 -4.50 4.14
CA GLY A 139 -9.95 -3.43 5.14
C GLY A 139 -8.84 -3.57 6.20
N SER A 140 -8.45 -4.80 6.55
CA SER A 140 -7.29 -5.04 7.41
C SER A 140 -5.94 -4.87 6.69
N LEU A 141 -5.86 -5.25 5.41
CA LEU A 141 -4.67 -5.00 4.58
C LEU A 141 -4.48 -3.50 4.31
N ALA A 142 -5.55 -2.72 4.17
CA ALA A 142 -5.49 -1.28 3.95
C ALA A 142 -4.79 -0.51 5.08
N ARG A 143 -4.80 -1.06 6.30
CA ARG A 143 -4.09 -0.49 7.47
C ARG A 143 -2.60 -0.79 7.50
N ARG A 144 -2.12 -1.70 6.64
CA ARG A 144 -0.70 -2.04 6.53
C ARG A 144 0.03 -0.97 5.70
N PRO A 145 1.15 -0.40 6.19
CA PRO A 145 1.94 0.57 5.43
C PRO A 145 2.71 -0.08 4.27
N ASP A 146 2.99 -1.38 4.37
CA ASP A 146 3.68 -2.18 3.36
C ASP A 146 2.76 -2.66 2.23
N ILE A 147 1.47 -2.31 2.25
CA ILE A 147 0.46 -2.75 1.28
C ILE A 147 -0.33 -1.57 0.68
N VAL A 148 -0.40 -1.52 -0.65
CA VAL A 148 -1.38 -0.75 -1.40
C VAL A 148 -2.59 -1.66 -1.65
N ALA A 149 -3.59 -1.59 -0.77
CA ALA A 149 -4.83 -2.34 -0.88
C ALA A 149 -5.90 -1.49 -1.59
N LEU A 150 -6.51 -2.00 -2.66
CA LEU A 150 -7.55 -1.30 -3.43
C LEU A 150 -8.73 -2.22 -3.71
N SER A 151 -9.96 -1.71 -3.63
CA SER A 151 -11.16 -2.44 -4.06
C SER A 151 -11.67 -1.94 -5.41
N PHE A 152 -11.97 -2.88 -6.29
CA PHE A 152 -12.49 -2.69 -7.63
C PHE A 152 -13.85 -3.39 -7.71
N HIS A 153 -14.92 -2.59 -7.76
CA HIS A 153 -16.27 -3.12 -7.79
C HIS A 153 -16.65 -3.49 -9.22
N VAL A 154 -17.06 -4.74 -9.46
CA VAL A 154 -17.38 -5.25 -10.79
C VAL A 154 -18.87 -5.17 -11.09
N ASP A 155 -19.22 -4.90 -12.35
CA ASP A 155 -20.59 -4.61 -12.79
C ASP A 155 -21.42 -5.85 -13.17
N TYR A 156 -20.79 -7.02 -13.34
CA TYR A 156 -21.50 -8.22 -13.82
C TYR A 156 -22.39 -8.88 -12.76
N TRP A 157 -22.49 -8.34 -11.54
CA TRP A 157 -23.47 -8.75 -10.53
C TRP A 157 -24.73 -7.88 -10.50
N ASP A 158 -24.72 -6.71 -11.17
CA ASP A 158 -25.80 -5.72 -11.10
C ASP A 158 -27.16 -6.26 -11.61
N TYR A 159 -27.13 -7.34 -12.40
CA TYR A 159 -28.35 -7.98 -12.90
C TYR A 159 -29.13 -8.75 -11.81
N ILE A 160 -28.52 -9.01 -10.64
CA ILE A 160 -29.12 -9.81 -9.54
C ILE A 160 -29.99 -8.94 -8.62
N GLY A 161 -30.45 -7.79 -9.10
CA GLY A 161 -31.47 -6.96 -8.44
C GLY A 161 -30.93 -5.93 -7.45
N TRP A 162 -29.63 -5.93 -7.16
CA TRP A 162 -28.93 -4.81 -6.52
C TRP A 162 -27.85 -4.29 -7.47
N LYS A 163 -27.95 -3.01 -7.84
CA LYS A 163 -26.94 -2.33 -8.63
C LYS A 163 -25.91 -1.71 -7.69
N ASP A 164 -24.69 -2.21 -7.74
CA ASP A 164 -23.62 -1.71 -6.89
C ASP A 164 -23.25 -0.27 -7.32
N PRO A 165 -23.35 0.74 -6.43
CA PRO A 165 -23.10 2.14 -6.77
C PRO A 165 -21.63 2.44 -7.11
N PHE A 166 -20.74 1.51 -6.83
CA PHE A 166 -19.31 1.64 -7.08
C PHE A 166 -18.85 0.82 -8.28
N ALA A 167 -19.69 -0.08 -8.79
CA ALA A 167 -19.36 -0.91 -9.92
C ALA A 167 -19.21 -0.11 -11.20
N THR A 168 -18.20 -0.47 -12.01
CA THR A 168 -18.00 0.12 -13.33
C THR A 168 -17.56 -0.94 -14.33
N ARG A 169 -17.73 -0.65 -15.62
CA ARG A 169 -17.20 -1.52 -16.65
C ARG A 169 -15.67 -1.55 -16.67
N ALA A 170 -15.02 -0.43 -16.35
CA ALA A 170 -13.56 -0.32 -16.37
C ALA A 170 -12.88 -1.24 -15.33
N THR A 171 -13.47 -1.38 -14.14
CA THR A 171 -13.00 -2.30 -13.10
C THR A 171 -13.21 -3.76 -13.49
N THR A 172 -14.35 -4.10 -14.11
CA THR A 172 -14.58 -5.44 -14.71
C THR A 172 -13.57 -5.74 -15.80
N ASP A 173 -13.27 -4.79 -16.69
CA ASP A 173 -12.29 -4.98 -17.77
C ASP A 173 -10.87 -5.15 -17.22
N ARG A 174 -10.53 -4.47 -16.12
CA ARG A 174 -9.26 -4.69 -15.40
C ARG A 174 -9.17 -6.12 -14.83
N GLN A 175 -10.25 -6.66 -14.28
CA GLN A 175 -10.28 -8.06 -13.82
C GLN A 175 -10.09 -9.03 -14.99
N ARG A 176 -10.80 -8.81 -16.10
CA ARG A 176 -10.69 -9.65 -17.31
C ARG A 176 -9.29 -9.60 -17.91
N ALA A 177 -8.63 -8.45 -17.85
CA ALA A 177 -7.23 -8.33 -18.21
C ALA A 177 -6.33 -9.22 -17.33
N TYR A 178 -6.52 -9.20 -16.01
CA TYR A 178 -5.82 -10.12 -15.11
C TYR A 178 -6.11 -11.58 -15.42
N ALA A 179 -7.37 -11.95 -15.65
CA ALA A 179 -7.73 -13.31 -16.02
C ALA A 179 -6.96 -13.80 -17.27
N ARG A 180 -6.76 -12.95 -18.28
CA ARG A 180 -5.96 -13.30 -19.47
C ARG A 180 -4.49 -13.56 -19.14
N VAL A 181 -3.83 -12.67 -18.41
CA VAL A 181 -2.39 -12.81 -18.10
C VAL A 181 -2.11 -13.91 -17.08
N LEU A 182 -3.04 -14.12 -16.13
CA LEU A 182 -2.98 -15.20 -15.13
C LEU A 182 -3.52 -16.53 -15.66
N LYS A 183 -3.94 -16.58 -16.93
CA LYS A 183 -4.43 -17.79 -17.63
C LYS A 183 -5.64 -18.43 -16.96
N GLN A 184 -6.51 -17.60 -16.38
CA GLN A 184 -7.78 -18.03 -15.81
C GLN A 184 -8.79 -18.31 -16.93
N ARG A 185 -9.71 -19.26 -16.70
CA ARG A 185 -10.77 -19.59 -17.66
C ARG A 185 -11.96 -18.64 -17.59
N TYR A 186 -12.16 -17.99 -16.45
CA TYR A 186 -13.27 -17.09 -16.15
C TYR A 186 -12.85 -16.10 -15.05
N VAL A 187 -13.60 -15.01 -14.91
CA VAL A 187 -13.51 -14.09 -13.77
C VAL A 187 -14.51 -14.50 -12.70
N TYR A 188 -14.23 -14.20 -11.44
CA TYR A 188 -15.11 -14.52 -10.31
C TYR A 188 -14.96 -13.49 -9.17
N THR A 189 -15.89 -13.47 -8.22
CA THR A 189 -15.73 -12.69 -6.98
C THR A 189 -16.06 -13.53 -5.74
N PRO A 190 -15.45 -13.21 -4.58
CA PRO A 190 -14.34 -12.28 -4.42
C PRO A 190 -13.06 -12.82 -5.07
N GLU A 191 -12.25 -11.93 -5.65
CA GLU A 191 -10.91 -12.26 -6.17
C GLU A 191 -9.91 -11.20 -5.73
N MET A 192 -8.86 -11.59 -5.01
CA MET A 192 -7.72 -10.75 -4.69
C MET A 192 -6.56 -11.09 -5.61
N VAL A 193 -6.10 -10.12 -6.41
CA VAL A 193 -4.88 -10.22 -7.21
C VAL A 193 -3.73 -9.57 -6.45
N VAL A 194 -2.63 -10.30 -6.28
CA VAL A 194 -1.42 -9.83 -5.57
C VAL A 194 -0.34 -9.51 -6.59
N ASP A 195 0.07 -8.24 -6.65
CA ASP A 195 1.13 -7.71 -7.51
C ASP A 195 0.99 -8.11 -9.01
N GLY A 196 -0.21 -8.45 -9.47
CA GLY A 196 -0.45 -9.00 -10.81
C GLY A 196 0.22 -10.34 -11.09
N ILE A 197 0.75 -11.05 -10.08
CA ILE A 197 1.50 -12.31 -10.26
C ILE A 197 0.70 -13.57 -9.89
N GLY A 198 -0.41 -13.41 -9.19
CA GLY A 198 -1.25 -14.50 -8.72
C GLY A 198 -2.51 -13.96 -8.05
N HIS A 199 -3.45 -14.86 -7.80
CA HIS A 199 -4.76 -14.51 -7.27
C HIS A 199 -5.31 -15.60 -6.34
N ASP A 200 -6.20 -15.22 -5.44
CA ASP A 200 -6.97 -16.13 -4.58
C ASP A 200 -8.33 -15.47 -4.24
N THR A 201 -9.29 -16.22 -3.71
CA THR A 201 -10.55 -15.67 -3.18
C THR A 201 -10.35 -14.71 -2.00
N GLY A 202 -9.22 -14.82 -1.28
CA GLY A 202 -8.98 -14.04 -0.07
C GLY A 202 -9.78 -14.54 1.15
N ARG A 203 -10.50 -15.66 1.03
CA ARG A 203 -11.19 -16.32 2.15
C ARG A 203 -10.18 -16.80 3.20
N GLU A 204 -9.09 -17.40 2.75
CA GLU A 204 -8.01 -17.88 3.61
C GLU A 204 -6.83 -16.92 3.57
N ARG A 205 -6.59 -16.21 4.68
CA ARG A 205 -5.53 -15.18 4.78
C ARG A 205 -4.15 -15.71 4.37
N THR A 206 -3.83 -16.94 4.76
CA THR A 206 -2.55 -17.60 4.46
C THR A 206 -2.29 -17.74 2.96
N ALA A 207 -3.33 -17.82 2.11
CA ALA A 207 -3.13 -17.86 0.67
C ALA A 207 -2.58 -16.52 0.14
N ILE A 208 -3.15 -15.41 0.59
CA ILE A 208 -2.70 -14.05 0.23
C ILE A 208 -1.31 -13.76 0.80
N GLU A 209 -1.05 -14.12 2.06
CA GLU A 209 0.28 -13.90 2.65
C GLU A 209 1.37 -14.71 1.90
N ARG A 210 1.08 -15.92 1.42
CA ARG A 210 2.02 -16.68 0.58
C ARG A 210 2.29 -15.98 -0.76
N LEU A 211 1.26 -15.40 -1.39
CA LEU A 211 1.43 -14.61 -2.61
C LEU A 211 2.25 -13.34 -2.38
N LEU A 212 2.11 -12.70 -1.21
CA LEU A 212 2.93 -11.54 -0.84
C LEU A 212 4.40 -11.92 -0.66
N VAL A 213 4.68 -13.05 0.00
CA VAL A 213 6.05 -13.60 0.11
C VAL A 213 6.63 -13.95 -1.26
N GLU A 214 5.81 -14.51 -2.15
CA GLU A 214 6.19 -14.78 -3.55
C GLU A 214 6.54 -13.49 -4.29
N ALA A 215 5.71 -12.44 -4.15
CA ALA A 215 5.94 -11.14 -4.77
C ALA A 215 7.27 -10.54 -4.28
N GLN A 216 7.52 -10.58 -2.97
CA GLN A 216 8.79 -10.17 -2.37
C GLN A 216 9.99 -10.90 -2.96
N ARG A 217 9.87 -12.20 -3.19
CA ARG A 217 10.96 -12.99 -3.79
C ARG A 217 11.18 -12.64 -5.27
N ARG A 218 10.12 -12.36 -6.03
CA ARG A 218 10.19 -12.08 -7.47
C ARG A 218 10.68 -10.67 -7.80
N SER A 219 10.42 -9.69 -6.93
CA SER A 219 10.77 -8.29 -7.16
C SER A 219 11.55 -7.71 -5.97
N PRO A 220 12.80 -8.17 -5.72
CA PRO A 220 13.62 -7.67 -4.62
C PRO A 220 13.96 -6.18 -4.77
N ARG A 221 13.92 -5.67 -6.02
CA ARG A 221 13.95 -4.24 -6.32
C ARG A 221 12.61 -3.76 -6.86
N ARG A 222 12.15 -2.56 -6.50
CA ARG A 222 10.87 -1.97 -6.92
C ARG A 222 11.01 -0.57 -7.49
N ALA A 223 10.25 -0.28 -8.54
CA ALA A 223 10.06 1.05 -9.09
C ALA A 223 9.02 1.82 -8.27
N THR A 224 9.26 2.00 -6.97
CA THR A 224 8.30 2.60 -6.05
C THR A 224 8.16 4.10 -6.36
N PRO A 225 6.96 4.59 -6.73
CA PRO A 225 6.73 6.02 -6.96
C PRO A 225 6.77 6.79 -5.64
N GLU A 226 7.40 7.96 -5.64
CA GLU A 226 7.28 8.93 -4.56
C GLU A 226 6.03 9.78 -4.80
N LEU A 227 5.20 9.90 -3.76
CA LEU A 227 3.94 10.64 -3.80
C LEU A 227 3.97 11.74 -2.76
N SER A 228 3.64 12.96 -3.17
CA SER A 228 3.55 14.11 -2.27
C SER A 228 2.46 15.07 -2.73
N ARG A 229 2.10 16.03 -1.87
CA ARG A 229 1.24 17.15 -2.28
C ARG A 229 2.09 18.38 -2.48
N THR A 230 1.82 19.11 -3.56
CA THR A 230 2.41 20.44 -3.77
C THR A 230 1.77 21.44 -2.81
N ALA A 231 2.35 22.64 -2.69
CA ALA A 231 1.77 23.73 -1.90
C ALA A 231 0.36 24.12 -2.37
N GLY A 232 0.04 23.90 -3.65
CA GLY A 232 -1.30 24.13 -4.22
C GLY A 232 -2.28 22.97 -4.05
N GLY A 233 -1.90 21.90 -3.34
CA GLY A 233 -2.77 20.75 -3.07
C GLY A 233 -2.78 19.65 -4.15
N ALA A 234 -2.21 19.93 -5.34
CA ALA A 234 -2.07 18.96 -6.42
C ALA A 234 -1.18 17.77 -6.00
N LEU A 235 -1.48 16.58 -6.53
CA LEU A 235 -0.67 15.38 -6.30
C LEU A 235 0.56 15.43 -7.20
N ALA A 236 1.74 15.37 -6.60
CA ALA A 236 3.00 15.21 -7.30
C ALA A 236 3.44 13.75 -7.24
N VAL A 237 3.75 13.17 -8.39
CA VAL A 237 4.25 11.80 -8.56
C VAL A 237 5.65 11.87 -9.15
N GLN A 238 6.62 11.21 -8.52
CA GLN A 238 7.98 11.09 -9.04
C GLN A 238 8.39 9.62 -9.14
N LEU A 239 9.05 9.27 -10.25
CA LEU A 239 9.72 8.00 -10.44
C LEU A 239 11.20 8.24 -10.70
N ALA A 240 12.04 7.62 -9.88
CA ALA A 240 13.46 7.53 -10.13
C ALA A 240 13.76 6.63 -11.34
N PRO A 241 14.94 6.76 -11.97
CA PRO A 241 15.37 5.81 -12.99
C PRO A 241 15.35 4.37 -12.46
N PHE A 242 14.85 3.45 -13.29
CA PHE A 242 14.74 2.03 -12.96
C PHE A 242 14.97 1.17 -14.20
N GLU A 243 15.80 0.14 -14.05
CA GLU A 243 16.09 -0.78 -15.15
C GLU A 243 14.89 -1.70 -15.43
N LEU A 244 14.31 -1.54 -16.62
CA LEU A 244 13.24 -2.39 -17.09
C LEU A 244 13.82 -3.59 -17.84
N ALA A 245 13.80 -4.77 -17.21
CA ALA A 245 14.32 -5.99 -17.81
C ALA A 245 13.54 -6.43 -19.08
N ASN A 246 12.24 -6.11 -19.18
CA ASN A 246 11.37 -6.57 -20.27
C ASN A 246 10.29 -5.53 -20.61
N GLY A 247 10.53 -4.77 -21.68
CA GLY A 247 9.54 -3.85 -22.24
C GLY A 247 9.12 -2.70 -21.31
N PRO A 248 8.21 -1.83 -21.79
CA PRO A 248 7.76 -0.69 -21.02
C PRO A 248 6.86 -1.11 -19.84
N ALA A 249 6.66 -0.18 -18.92
CA ALA A 249 5.66 -0.26 -17.88
C ALA A 249 4.56 0.78 -18.12
N ASP A 250 3.35 0.56 -17.64
CA ASP A 250 2.31 1.57 -17.57
C ASP A 250 2.24 2.12 -16.13
N VAL A 251 2.18 3.44 -16.01
CA VAL A 251 2.03 4.15 -14.72
C VAL A 251 0.58 4.58 -14.59
N THR A 252 -0.10 4.05 -13.58
CA THR A 252 -1.55 4.21 -13.42
C THR A 252 -1.87 4.83 -12.07
N LEU A 253 -2.64 5.92 -12.08
CA LEU A 253 -3.21 6.57 -10.90
C LEU A 253 -4.56 5.92 -10.57
N ALA A 254 -4.74 5.56 -9.30
CA ALA A 254 -6.02 5.19 -8.70
C ALA A 254 -6.41 6.24 -7.66
N ILE A 255 -7.60 6.84 -7.81
CA ILE A 255 -8.21 7.71 -6.78
C ILE A 255 -9.33 6.92 -6.13
N TYR A 256 -9.36 6.89 -4.80
CA TYR A 256 -10.24 6.00 -4.06
C TYR A 256 -10.84 6.62 -2.80
N ASP A 257 -12.03 6.17 -2.45
CA ASP A 257 -12.68 6.48 -1.17
C ASP A 257 -12.14 5.53 -0.10
N ARG A 258 -11.63 6.06 1.01
CA ARG A 258 -11.00 5.23 2.04
C ARG A 258 -11.96 4.22 2.67
N ARG A 259 -13.21 4.63 2.89
CA ARG A 259 -14.29 3.78 3.40
C ARG A 259 -15.62 4.25 2.82
N GLN A 260 -16.42 3.31 2.40
CA GLN A 260 -17.83 3.53 2.06
C GLN A 260 -18.67 2.54 2.86
N SER A 261 -19.78 3.03 3.41
CA SER A 261 -20.75 2.21 4.14
C SER A 261 -22.08 2.32 3.41
N THR A 262 -22.59 1.20 2.91
CA THR A 262 -23.79 1.19 2.06
C THR A 262 -24.86 0.27 2.65
N PRO A 263 -26.06 0.80 2.97
CA PRO A 263 -27.21 -0.03 3.25
C PRO A 263 -27.72 -0.67 1.95
N VAL A 264 -27.65 -2.00 1.88
CA VAL A 264 -28.05 -2.77 0.69
C VAL A 264 -29.56 -3.05 0.76
N ALA A 265 -30.30 -2.48 -0.19
CA ALA A 265 -31.78 -2.50 -0.15
C ALA A 265 -32.41 -3.72 -0.83
N SER A 266 -31.67 -4.45 -1.67
CA SER A 266 -32.18 -5.60 -2.44
C SER A 266 -31.05 -6.58 -2.79
N GLY A 267 -31.37 -7.67 -3.50
CA GLY A 267 -30.40 -8.70 -3.91
C GLY A 267 -29.96 -9.61 -2.77
N GLU A 268 -28.91 -10.40 -3.00
CA GLU A 268 -28.49 -11.44 -2.06
C GLU A 268 -28.02 -10.90 -0.69
N ASN A 269 -27.60 -9.65 -0.64
CA ASN A 269 -27.14 -8.97 0.58
C ASN A 269 -28.20 -8.03 1.18
N GLN A 270 -29.47 -8.11 0.76
CA GLN A 270 -30.55 -7.27 1.27
C GLN A 270 -30.59 -7.21 2.81
N GLY A 271 -30.77 -6.00 3.34
CA GLY A 271 -30.91 -5.74 4.77
C GLY A 271 -29.57 -5.66 5.52
N ARG A 272 -28.44 -5.84 4.82
CA ARG A 272 -27.11 -5.65 5.39
C ARG A 272 -26.60 -4.24 5.10
N THR A 273 -25.79 -3.72 6.00
CA THR A 273 -24.90 -2.59 5.70
C THR A 273 -23.51 -3.15 5.42
N ILE A 274 -22.98 -2.89 4.22
CA ILE A 274 -21.66 -3.37 3.81
C ILE A 274 -20.66 -2.21 3.91
N ASP A 275 -19.54 -2.48 4.57
CA ASP A 275 -18.37 -1.60 4.58
C ASP A 275 -17.37 -2.05 3.51
N ASN A 276 -17.08 -1.17 2.56
CA ASN A 276 -16.01 -1.35 1.58
C ASN A 276 -14.87 -0.36 1.86
N PHE A 277 -13.63 -0.77 1.57
CA PHE A 277 -12.42 0.01 1.90
C PHE A 277 -11.58 0.25 0.65
N ASN A 278 -11.00 1.45 0.56
CA ASN A 278 -10.18 1.89 -0.57
C ASN A 278 -10.87 1.66 -1.93
N VAL A 279 -12.13 2.10 -2.02
CA VAL A 279 -13.01 1.93 -3.18
C VAL A 279 -12.53 2.81 -4.33
N VAL A 280 -12.00 2.20 -5.38
CA VAL A 280 -11.48 2.94 -6.53
C VAL A 280 -12.64 3.63 -7.27
N ARG A 281 -12.56 4.96 -7.37
CA ARG A 281 -13.53 5.82 -8.06
C ARG A 281 -13.04 6.27 -9.42
N ARG A 282 -11.72 6.27 -9.62
CA ARG A 282 -11.08 6.62 -10.89
C ARG A 282 -9.79 5.83 -11.05
N LEU A 283 -9.60 5.30 -12.25
CA LEU A 283 -8.37 4.65 -12.68
C LEU A 283 -7.92 5.28 -14.00
N GLU A 284 -6.75 5.89 -14.00
CA GLU A 284 -6.20 6.60 -15.16
C GLU A 284 -4.75 6.21 -15.40
N ARG A 285 -4.41 5.91 -16.65
CA ARG A 285 -3.00 5.76 -17.05
C ARG A 285 -2.37 7.12 -17.27
N LEU A 286 -1.39 7.48 -16.44
CA LEU A 286 -0.59 8.71 -16.56
C LEU A 286 0.38 8.65 -17.73
N GLY A 287 0.84 7.46 -18.08
CA GLY A 287 1.70 7.26 -19.25
C GLY A 287 2.27 5.85 -19.36
N ARG A 288 2.86 5.57 -20.53
CA ARG A 288 3.73 4.42 -20.75
C ARG A 288 5.17 4.85 -20.51
N TRP A 289 5.86 4.12 -19.65
CA TRP A 289 7.14 4.46 -19.06
C TRP A 289 8.24 3.49 -19.51
N ASN A 290 9.40 4.05 -19.81
CA ASN A 290 10.56 3.32 -20.34
C ASN A 290 11.68 3.09 -19.30
N GLY A 291 11.49 3.51 -18.05
CA GLY A 291 12.47 3.37 -16.98
C GLY A 291 13.32 4.62 -16.71
N ALA A 292 13.22 5.67 -17.53
CA ALA A 292 13.90 6.95 -17.26
C ALA A 292 13.27 7.69 -16.06
N ALA A 293 13.94 8.69 -15.49
CA ALA A 293 13.29 9.54 -14.49
C ALA A 293 12.02 10.18 -15.07
N ALA A 294 10.92 10.20 -14.32
CA ALA A 294 9.64 10.75 -14.76
C ALA A 294 8.89 11.43 -13.61
N SER A 295 8.08 12.43 -13.96
CA SER A 295 7.27 13.15 -12.98
C SER A 295 5.94 13.57 -13.57
N TRP A 296 4.89 13.56 -12.74
CA TRP A 296 3.58 14.06 -13.07
C TRP A 296 3.07 14.96 -11.95
N THR A 297 2.34 16.00 -12.32
CA THR A 297 1.55 16.82 -11.40
C THR A 297 0.09 16.67 -11.80
N ILE A 298 -0.71 16.14 -10.89
CA ILE A 298 -2.12 15.85 -11.11
C ILE A 298 -2.93 16.83 -10.26
N ASP A 299 -3.62 17.72 -10.95
CA ASP A 299 -4.67 18.55 -10.38
C ASP A 299 -6.01 17.85 -10.64
N ASP A 300 -6.56 17.22 -9.60
CA ASP A 300 -7.86 16.55 -9.67
C ASP A 300 -8.70 17.03 -8.49
N VAL A 301 -9.84 17.62 -8.82
CA VAL A 301 -10.83 18.14 -7.85
C VAL A 301 -11.29 17.10 -6.84
N ARG A 302 -11.16 15.80 -7.12
CA ARG A 302 -11.46 14.71 -6.18
C ARG A 302 -10.43 14.55 -5.08
N LEU A 303 -9.22 15.08 -5.20
CA LEU A 303 -8.14 14.92 -4.22
C LEU A 303 -8.35 15.79 -2.96
N GLN A 304 -9.56 15.73 -2.41
CA GLN A 304 -10.05 16.38 -1.19
C GLN A 304 -9.65 15.60 0.07
N PRO A 305 -9.83 16.17 1.28
CA PRO A 305 -9.75 15.40 2.52
C PRO A 305 -10.64 14.15 2.48
N GLY A 306 -10.16 13.03 3.03
CA GLY A 306 -10.86 11.74 3.01
C GLY A 306 -10.70 10.90 1.73
N ILE A 307 -10.19 11.47 0.63
CA ILE A 307 -9.89 10.76 -0.62
C ILE A 307 -8.41 10.37 -0.71
N GLY A 308 -8.16 9.11 -1.01
CA GLY A 308 -6.81 8.56 -1.15
C GLY A 308 -6.37 8.50 -2.61
N ALA A 309 -5.05 8.45 -2.82
CA ALA A 309 -4.45 8.25 -4.13
C ALA A 309 -3.39 7.15 -4.06
N ALA A 310 -3.37 6.27 -5.05
CA ALA A 310 -2.33 5.28 -5.24
C ALA A 310 -1.80 5.33 -6.66
N VAL A 311 -0.52 5.05 -6.82
CA VAL A 311 0.10 4.89 -8.13
C VAL A 311 0.63 3.47 -8.25
N ILE A 312 0.28 2.82 -9.34
CA ILE A 312 0.71 1.47 -9.69
C ILE A 312 1.62 1.58 -10.91
N VAL A 313 2.85 1.08 -10.79
CA VAL A 313 3.80 0.90 -11.88
C VAL A 313 3.76 -0.57 -12.27
N GLN A 314 3.15 -0.85 -13.41
CA GLN A 314 2.85 -2.21 -13.85
C GLN A 314 3.56 -2.48 -15.17
N ARG A 315 4.12 -3.68 -15.37
CA ARG A 315 4.56 -4.07 -16.72
C ARG A 315 3.39 -3.91 -17.70
N ALA A 316 3.69 -3.44 -18.91
CA ALA A 316 2.67 -3.20 -19.92
C ALA A 316 1.75 -4.41 -20.13
N ASP A 317 0.53 -4.13 -20.60
CA ASP A 317 -0.47 -5.15 -20.94
C ASP A 317 -0.90 -6.00 -19.73
N HIS A 318 -0.96 -5.33 -18.56
CA HIS A 318 -1.40 -5.89 -17.28
C HIS A 318 -0.50 -6.99 -16.72
N GLY A 319 0.80 -6.95 -17.04
CA GLY A 319 1.79 -7.83 -16.44
C GLY A 319 1.99 -7.58 -14.94
N PRO A 320 3.06 -8.14 -14.35
CA PRO A 320 3.37 -7.94 -12.94
C PRO A 320 3.49 -6.46 -12.55
N VAL A 321 2.99 -6.11 -11.38
CA VAL A 321 3.28 -4.84 -10.70
C VAL A 321 4.73 -4.88 -10.24
N ILE A 322 5.49 -3.85 -10.61
CA ILE A 322 6.93 -3.74 -10.31
C ILE A 322 7.24 -2.61 -9.32
N GLY A 323 6.21 -1.86 -8.92
CA GLY A 323 6.29 -0.80 -7.94
C GLY A 323 4.92 -0.20 -7.74
N CYS A 324 4.62 0.23 -6.52
CA CYS A 324 3.41 0.98 -6.23
C CYS A 324 3.64 1.80 -4.98
N ASN A 325 2.83 2.83 -4.79
CA ASN A 325 2.79 3.56 -3.53
C ASN A 325 1.39 4.18 -3.35
N LYS A 326 1.08 4.57 -2.12
CA LYS A 326 -0.15 5.28 -1.79
C LYS A 326 0.17 6.53 -0.97
N LEU A 327 -0.61 7.56 -1.21
CA LEU A 327 -0.69 8.72 -0.34
C LEU A 327 -1.98 8.58 0.46
N GLU A 328 -1.84 8.39 1.77
CA GLU A 328 -3.00 8.33 2.65
C GLU A 328 -3.82 9.63 2.54
N PRO A 329 -5.16 9.54 2.61
CA PRO A 329 -6.01 10.73 2.58
C PRO A 329 -5.62 11.71 3.68
N MET A 330 -5.79 13.01 3.43
CA MET A 330 -5.75 13.98 4.52
C MET A 330 -6.87 13.62 5.50
N VAL A 331 -6.49 13.29 6.74
CA VAL A 331 -7.47 13.07 7.81
C VAL A 331 -8.07 14.44 8.12
N SER A 332 -9.33 14.63 7.76
CA SER A 332 -10.15 15.64 8.44
C SER A 332 -10.30 15.17 9.88
N GLY A 333 -9.73 15.92 10.82
CA GLY A 333 -9.83 15.63 12.25
C GLY A 333 -11.27 15.53 12.75
#